data_AF-V4AB83-F1
#
_entry.id   AF-V4AB83-F1
#
_cell.length_a   1.000
_cell.length_b   1.000
_cell.length_c   1.000
_cell.angle_alpha   90.00
_cell.angle_beta   90.00
_cell.angle_gamma   90.00
#
_symmetry.space_group_name_H-M   'P 1'
#
loop_
_entity.id
_entity.type
_entity.pdbx_description
1 polymer ?
#
loop_
_entity_poly.entity_id
_entity_poly.type
_entity_poly.pdbx_seq_one_letter_code
_entity_poly.pdbx_strand_id
1 'polypeptide(L)' 'SDPQLWNSWHVQQWIEWAVLEYGLRGVDATRFIHLDGRQLCRLSRDELCRLVAPYEADVLFTHLSYLRQ' A
#
# COMPACT_ATOMS: atom_id res chain seq x y z
N SER A 1 -0.01 -1.14 -14.08
CA SER A 1 1.42 -1.08 -13.72
C SER A 1 1.73 -2.24 -12.81
N ASP A 2 2.77 -3.03 -13.08
CA ASP A 2 3.13 -4.18 -12.23
C ASP A 2 3.72 -3.70 -10.88
N PRO A 3 3.04 -3.95 -9.74
CA PRO A 3 3.51 -3.52 -8.44
C PRO A 3 4.80 -4.22 -8.00
N GLN A 4 5.17 -5.37 -8.58
CA GLN A 4 6.43 -6.05 -8.24
C GLN A 4 7.67 -5.31 -8.75
N LEU A 5 7.51 -4.41 -9.72
CA LEU A 5 8.58 -3.59 -10.29
C LEU A 5 8.73 -2.24 -9.61
N TRP A 6 7.90 -1.94 -8.61
CA TRP A 6 7.98 -0.68 -7.88
C TRP A 6 9.24 -0.63 -7.02
N ASN A 7 9.87 0.53 -7.01
CA ASN A 7 10.88 0.89 -6.02
C ASN A 7 10.17 1.62 -4.86
N SER A 8 10.90 1.96 -3.81
CA SER A 8 10.32 2.59 -2.63
C SER A 8 9.63 3.93 -2.93
N TRP A 9 10.12 4.67 -3.92
CA TRP A 9 9.47 5.92 -4.34
C TRP A 9 8.11 5.66 -5.01
N HIS A 10 8.03 4.69 -5.92
CA HIS A 10 6.76 4.27 -6.54
C HIS A 10 5.75 3.78 -5.48
N VAL A 11 6.22 3.07 -4.45
CA VAL A 11 5.37 2.65 -3.32
C VAL A 11 4.81 3.85 -2.58
N GLN A 12 5.64 4.86 -2.26
CA GLN A 12 5.15 6.08 -1.60
C GLN A 12 4.11 6.81 -2.45
N GLN A 13 4.38 6.98 -3.74
CA GLN A 13 3.43 7.63 -4.66
C GLN A 13 2.09 6.88 -4.73
N TRP A 14 2.13 5.55 -4.75
CA TRP A 14 0.90 4.76 -4.73
C TRP A 14 0.12 4.94 -3.42
N ILE A 15 0.79 4.96 -2.26
CA ILE A 15 0.13 5.20 -0.97
C ILE A 15 -0.48 6.60 -0.92
N GLU A 16 0.27 7.63 -1.32
CA GLU A 16 -0.22 9.02 -1.35
C GLU A 16 -1.43 9.17 -2.28
N TRP A 17 -1.37 8.55 -3.45
CA TRP A 17 -2.50 8.50 -4.37
C TRP A 17 -3.71 7.79 -3.74
N ALA A 18 -3.51 6.61 -3.14
CA ALA A 18 -4.59 5.85 -2.52
C ALA A 18 -5.25 6.59 -1.35
N VAL A 19 -4.46 7.37 -0.59
CA VAL A 19 -4.96 8.25 0.48
C VAL A 19 -5.91 9.30 -0.07
N LEU A 20 -5.55 9.93 -1.18
CA LEU A 20 -6.37 10.97 -1.81
C LEU A 20 -7.61 10.37 -2.49
N GLU A 21 -7.43 9.30 -3.26
CA GLU A 21 -8.49 8.65 -4.05
C GLU A 21 -9.58 8.04 -3.15
N TYR A 22 -9.17 7.33 -2.09
CA TYR A 22 -10.09 6.63 -1.18
C TYR A 22 -10.39 7.40 0.11
N GLY A 23 -9.81 8.59 0.28
CA GLY A 23 -10.01 9.41 1.48
C GLY A 23 -9.47 8.78 2.77
N LEU A 24 -8.35 8.05 2.70
CA LEU A 24 -7.78 7.32 3.84
C LEU A 24 -7.05 8.28 4.80
N ARG A 25 -7.76 8.80 5.80
CA ARG A 25 -7.21 9.84 6.71
C ARG A 25 -6.17 9.33 7.72
N GLY A 26 -6.07 8.02 7.93
CA GLY A 26 -5.19 7.39 8.92
C GLY A 26 -3.92 6.75 8.35
N VAL A 27 -3.66 6.90 7.05
CA VAL A 27 -2.53 6.27 6.36
C VAL A 27 -1.41 7.28 6.17
N ASP A 28 -0.23 6.94 6.66
CA ASP A 28 0.98 7.74 6.52
C ASP A 28 1.96 7.00 5.58
N ALA A 29 2.26 7.61 4.42
CA ALA A 29 3.16 7.06 3.41
C ALA A 29 4.59 6.85 3.94
N THR A 30 5.01 7.58 4.97
CA THR A 30 6.33 7.39 5.58
C THR A 30 6.49 6.02 6.25
N ARG A 31 5.38 5.39 6.66
CA ARG A 31 5.39 4.01 7.21
C ARG A 31 5.81 2.96 6.19
N PHE A 32 5.73 3.30 4.90
CA PHE A 32 6.06 2.42 3.78
C PHE A 32 7.39 2.79 3.11
N ILE A 33 8.14 3.78 3.62
CA ILE A 33 9.35 4.32 2.99
C ILE A 33 10.46 3.27 2.75
N HIS A 34 10.48 2.21 3.56
CA HIS A 34 11.47 1.14 3.47
C HIS A 34 11.01 -0.03 2.59
N LEU A 35 9.80 0.01 2.05
CA LEU A 35 9.23 -1.07 1.26
C LEU A 35 9.41 -0.78 -0.21
N ASP A 36 9.97 -1.74 -0.94
CA ASP A 36 9.83 -1.81 -2.39
C ASP A 36 8.54 -2.54 -2.79
N GLY A 37 8.26 -2.56 -4.09
CA GLY A 37 7.09 -3.21 -4.65
C GLY A 37 6.98 -4.71 -4.35
N ARG A 38 8.12 -5.40 -4.26
CA ARG A 38 8.17 -6.84 -3.97
C ARG A 38 7.82 -7.11 -2.52
N GLN A 39 8.36 -6.31 -1.61
CA GLN A 39 8.05 -6.37 -0.19
C GLN A 39 6.59 -6.01 0.05
N LEU A 40 6.10 -4.94 -0.58
CA LEU A 40 4.69 -4.54 -0.51
C LEU A 40 3.76 -5.66 -0.98
N CYS A 41 4.04 -6.30 -2.13
CA CYS A 41 3.24 -7.41 -2.64
C CYS A 41 3.25 -8.67 -1.76
N ARG A 42 4.26 -8.83 -0.91
CA ARG A 42 4.40 -9.95 0.03
C ARG A 42 3.66 -9.72 1.35
N LEU A 43 3.33 -8.47 1.68
CA LEU A 43 2.59 -8.17 2.90
C LEU A 43 1.23 -8.86 2.88
N SER A 44 0.96 -9.59 3.95
CA SER A 44 -0.37 -10.07 4.27
C SER A 44 -1.26 -8.93 4.75
N ARG A 45 -2.57 -9.15 4.68
CA ARG A 45 -3.56 -8.23 5.25
C ARG A 45 -3.30 -7.94 6.73
N ASP A 46 -2.93 -8.95 7.52
CA ASP A 46 -2.62 -8.79 8.94
C ASP A 46 -1.38 -7.92 9.17
N GLU A 47 -0.37 -7.98 8.29
CA GLU A 47 0.79 -7.09 8.38
C GLU A 47 0.43 -5.65 8.02
N LEU A 48 -0.43 -5.44 7.02
CA LEU A 48 -0.95 -4.10 6.71
C LEU A 48 -1.76 -3.52 7.89
N CYS A 49 -2.59 -4.32 8.55
CA CYS A 49 -3.33 -3.92 9.76
C CYS A 49 -2.43 -3.52 10.94
N ARG A 50 -1.13 -3.86 10.93
CA ARG A 50 -0.16 -3.35 11.93
C ARG A 50 0.39 -1.98 11.55
N LEU A 51 0.39 -1.65 10.26
CA LEU A 51 0.90 -0.37 9.75
C LEU A 51 -0.19 0.71 9.75
N VAL A 52 -1.43 0.32 9.41
CA VAL A 52 -2.59 1.20 9.27
C VAL A 52 -3.82 0.56 9.93
N ALA A 53 -4.91 1.30 10.09
CA ALA A 53 -6.12 0.76 10.67
C ALA A 53 -6.79 -0.31 9.75
N PRO A 54 -7.63 -1.21 10.31
CA PRO A 54 -8.11 -2.38 9.58
C PRO A 54 -8.90 -2.06 8.30
N TYR A 55 -9.69 -0.99 8.31
CA TYR A 55 -10.47 -0.56 7.17
C TYR A 55 -9.58 -0.10 6.01
N GLU A 56 -8.54 0.69 6.33
CA GLU A 56 -7.58 1.21 5.38
C GLU A 56 -6.70 0.09 4.83
N ALA A 57 -6.31 -0.88 5.66
CA ALA A 57 -5.60 -2.08 5.24
C ALA A 57 -6.41 -2.89 4.22
N ASP A 58 -7.73 -3.03 4.41
CA ASP A 58 -8.62 -3.70 3.46
C ASP A 58 -8.64 -3.02 2.09
N VAL A 59 -8.79 -1.70 2.08
CA VAL A 59 -8.83 -0.91 0.84
C VAL A 59 -7.50 -1.04 0.09
N LEU A 60 -6.38 -0.83 0.78
CA LEU A 60 -5.04 -0.94 0.20
C LEU A 60 -4.77 -2.36 -0.32
N PHE A 61 -5.08 -3.39 0.45
CA PHE A 61 -4.86 -4.79 0.07
C PHE A 61 -5.71 -5.20 -1.14
N THR A 62 -6.97 -4.77 -1.18
CA THR A 62 -7.89 -5.03 -2.30
C THR A 62 -7.38 -4.38 -3.58
N HIS A 63 -6.99 -3.11 -3.52
CA HIS A 63 -6.48 -2.41 -4.70
C HIS A 63 -5.12 -2.96 -5.16
N LEU A 64 -4.21 -3.27 -4.22
CA LEU A 64 -2.94 -3.91 -4.55
C LEU A 64 -3.14 -5.27 -5.23
N SER A 65 -4.13 -6.04 -4.78
CA SER A 65 -4.49 -7.33 -5.40
C SER A 65 -5.03 -7.13 -6.83
N TYR A 66 -5.83 -6.09 -7.07
CA TYR A 66 -6.30 -5.74 -8.41
C TYR A 66 -5.15 -5.36 -9.34
N LEU A 67 -4.17 -4.58 -8.88
CA LEU A 67 -3.01 -4.19 -9.69
C LEU A 67 -2.08 -5.36 -10.06
N ARG A 68 -2.17 -6.48 -9.33
CA ARG A 68 -1.37 -7.69 -9.54
C ARG A 68 -2.01 -8.70 -10.49
N GLN A 69 -3.26 -8.49 -10.89
CA GLN A 69 -3.94 -9.27 -11.93
C GLN A 69 -3.49 -8.80 -13.31
#